data_AF-A0A7C9LRE4-F1
#
_entry.id   AF-A0A7C9LRE4-F1
#
_cell.length_a   1.000
_cell.length_b   1.000
_cell.length_c   1.000
_cell.angle_alpha   90.00
_cell.angle_beta   90.00
_cell.angle_gamma   90.00
#
_symmetry.space_group_name_H-M   'P 1'
#
loop_
_entity.id
_entity.type
_entity.pdbx_description
1 polymer ?
#
loop_
_entity_poly.entity_id
_entity_poly.type
_entity_poly.pdbx_seq_one_letter_code
_entity_poly.pdbx_strand_id
1 'polypeptide(L)'
;MTDLELFLVVVSALCALYALFTFRASAHRLHYRDRPLFWRGVALPLGLAGLGLGLLAYALLTDTSTGVFWAAAALGALTAALAWLTELEPNRVVRWAYRTVKS
;
A
#
# COMPACT_ATOMS: atom_id res chain seq x y z
N MET A 1 16.84 -12.70 15.14
CA MET A 1 16.55 -11.40 14.49
C MET A 1 17.81 -10.56 14.41
N THR A 2 18.26 -10.26 13.18
CA THR A 2 19.47 -9.46 12.89
C THR A 2 19.14 -7.97 12.74
N ASP A 3 20.14 -7.09 12.83
CA ASP A 3 19.97 -5.64 12.62
C ASP A 3 19.34 -5.32 11.25
N LEU A 4 19.72 -6.09 10.22
CA LEU A 4 19.15 -5.97 8.87
C LEU A 4 17.65 -6.31 8.87
N GLU A 5 17.24 -7.39 9.53
CA GLU A 5 15.83 -7.79 9.60
C GLU A 5 15.01 -6.74 10.34
N LEU A 6 15.56 -6.20 11.42
CA LEU A 6 14.92 -5.12 12.17
C LEU A 6 14.75 -3.86 11.30
N PHE A 7 15.77 -3.51 10.52
CA PHE A 7 15.68 -2.42 9.55
C PHE A 7 14.58 -2.67 8.50
N LEU A 8 14.52 -3.87 7.92
CA LEU A 8 13.50 -4.24 6.92
C LEU A 8 12.09 -4.20 7.50
N VAL A 9 11.92 -4.60 8.76
CA VAL A 9 10.64 -4.50 9.48
C VAL A 9 10.20 -3.04 9.61
N VAL A 10 11.11 -2.17 10.07
CA VAL A 10 10.83 -0.74 10.24
C VAL A 10 10.48 -0.08 8.90
N VAL A 11 11.26 -0.35 7.85
CA VAL A 11 11.00 0.19 6.50
C VAL A 11 9.63 -0.25 6.00
N SER A 12 9.31 -1.54 6.11
CA SER A 12 8.01 -2.08 5.68
C SER A 12 6.84 -1.43 6.43
N ALA A 13 6.98 -1.26 7.75
CA ALA A 13 5.98 -0.60 8.58
C ALA A 13 5.78 0.87 8.20
N LEU A 14 6.87 1.61 7.99
CA LEU A 14 6.83 3.01 7.56
C LEU A 14 6.19 3.16 6.18
N CYS A 15 6.52 2.29 5.22
CA CYS A 15 5.90 2.28 3.90
C CYS A 15 4.39 2.04 3.97
N ALA A 16 3.96 1.09 4.79
CA ALA A 16 2.53 0.79 4.97
C ALA A 16 1.78 1.96 5.62
N LEU A 17 2.37 2.58 6.65
CA LEU A 17 1.81 3.77 7.30
C LEU A 17 1.72 4.94 6.32
N TYR A 18 2.80 5.22 5.58
CA TYR A 18 2.81 6.26 4.55
C TYR A 18 1.69 6.02 3.53
N ALA A 19 1.60 4.82 2.96
CA ALA A 19 0.57 4.51 1.98
C ALA A 19 -0.84 4.73 2.54
N LEU A 20 -1.11 4.27 3.76
CA LEU A 20 -2.41 4.42 4.42
C LEU A 20 -2.78 5.89 4.65
N PHE A 21 -1.85 6.70 5.17
CA PHE A 21 -2.09 8.12 5.39
C PHE A 21 -2.28 8.87 4.07
N THR A 22 -1.47 8.56 3.06
CA THR A 22 -1.55 9.20 1.74
C THR A 22 -2.86 8.89 1.03
N PHE A 23 -3.32 7.63 1.04
CA PHE A 23 -4.62 7.27 0.47
C PHE A 23 -5.78 7.91 1.22
N ARG A 24 -5.72 7.94 2.55
CA ARG A 24 -6.76 8.59 3.38
C ARG A 24 -6.82 10.10 3.11
N ALA A 25 -5.68 10.77 3.04
CA ALA A 25 -5.60 12.20 2.72
C ALA A 25 -6.14 12.48 1.30
N SER A 26 -5.77 11.66 0.33
CA SER A 26 -6.24 11.75 -1.06
C SER A 26 -7.76 11.58 -1.16
N ALA A 27 -8.32 10.59 -0.45
CA ALA A 27 -9.78 10.39 -0.39
C ALA A 27 -10.53 11.57 0.24
N HIS A 28 -9.93 12.23 1.24
CA HIS A 28 -10.53 13.41 1.89
C HIS A 28 -10.62 14.62 0.97
N ARG A 29 -9.64 14.81 0.07
CA ARG A 29 -9.63 15.90 -0.92
C ARG A 29 -10.67 15.73 -2.02
N LEU A 30 -11.18 14.51 -2.22
CA LEU A 30 -12.21 14.20 -3.21
C LEU A 30 -13.62 14.52 -2.71
N HIS A 31 -14.49 14.89 -3.65
CA HIS A 31 -15.91 15.08 -3.39
C HIS A 31 -16.55 13.78 -2.89
N TYR A 32 -17.50 13.86 -1.97
CA TYR A 32 -18.03 12.68 -1.26
C TYR A 32 -18.58 11.60 -2.21
N ARG A 33 -19.14 12.02 -3.35
CA ARG A 33 -19.66 11.14 -4.41
C ARG A 33 -18.59 10.28 -5.09
N ASP A 34 -17.36 10.78 -5.19
CA ASP A 34 -16.26 10.13 -5.90
C ASP A 34 -15.42 9.21 -5.00
N ARG A 35 -15.54 9.38 -3.68
CA ARG A 35 -14.86 8.55 -2.67
C ARG A 35 -15.07 7.04 -2.86
N PRO A 36 -16.28 6.50 -3.06
CA PRO A 36 -16.46 5.05 -3.24
C PRO A 36 -15.73 4.52 -4.50
N LEU A 37 -15.68 5.31 -5.57
CA LEU A 37 -14.94 4.95 -6.79
C LEU A 37 -13.42 5.00 -6.56
N PHE A 38 -12.95 6.01 -5.82
CA PHE A 38 -11.55 6.10 -5.42
C PHE A 38 -11.10 4.87 -4.63
N TRP A 39 -11.86 4.46 -3.61
CA TRP A 39 -11.52 3.28 -2.79
C TRP A 39 -11.49 1.99 -3.61
N ARG A 40 -12.36 1.86 -4.64
CA ARG A 40 -12.28 0.74 -5.59
C ARG A 40 -11.01 0.79 -6.44
N GLY A 41 -10.60 1.97 -6.89
CA GLY A 41 -9.37 2.14 -7.66
C GLY A 41 -8.09 1.87 -6.85
N VAL A 42 -8.11 2.21 -5.56
CA VAL A 42 -7.00 2.02 -4.62
C VAL A 42 -7.02 0.63 -3.95
N ALA A 43 -8.04 -0.20 -4.21
CA ALA A 43 -8.15 -1.53 -3.62
C ALA A 43 -6.94 -2.43 -3.94
N LEU A 44 -6.41 -2.37 -5.18
CA LEU A 44 -5.25 -3.15 -5.59
C LEU A 44 -3.98 -2.77 -4.80
N PRO A 45 -3.55 -1.49 -4.75
CA PRO A 45 -2.40 -1.11 -3.93
C PRO A 45 -2.61 -1.39 -2.43
N LEU A 46 -3.83 -1.26 -1.89
CA LEU A 46 -4.12 -1.66 -0.51
C LEU A 46 -3.99 -3.17 -0.30
N GLY A 47 -4.41 -3.98 -1.27
CA GLY A 47 -4.22 -5.42 -1.25
C GLY A 47 -2.73 -5.81 -1.24
N LEU A 48 -1.90 -5.15 -2.04
CA LEU A 48 -0.45 -5.34 -2.02
C LEU A 48 0.16 -4.94 -0.67
N ALA A 49 -0.32 -3.86 -0.06
CA ALA A 49 0.15 -3.43 1.26
C ALA A 49 -0.24 -4.46 2.34
N GLY A 50 -1.46 -4.98 2.28
CA GLY A 50 -1.93 -6.06 3.14
C GLY A 50 -1.12 -7.34 2.98
N LEU A 51 -0.77 -7.73 1.75
CA LEU A 51 0.09 -8.88 1.47
C LEU A 51 1.51 -8.68 2.01
N GLY A 52 2.10 -7.50 1.83
CA GLY A 52 3.40 -7.16 2.38
C GLY A 52 3.43 -7.23 3.91
N LEU A 53 2.41 -6.68 4.57
CA LEU A 53 2.24 -6.78 6.03
C LEU A 53 1.98 -8.22 6.49
N GLY A 54 1.22 -9.00 5.73
CA GLY A 54 0.97 -10.42 6.02
C GLY A 54 2.24 -11.25 5.93
N LEU A 55 3.07 -11.02 4.91
CA LEU A 55 4.39 -11.66 4.79
C LEU A 55 5.32 -11.26 5.92
N LEU A 56 5.31 -9.98 6.32
CA LEU A 56 6.08 -9.52 7.46
C LEU A 56 5.63 -10.17 8.77
N ALA A 57 4.31 -10.25 9.01
CA ALA A 57 3.76 -10.89 10.20
C ALA A 57 4.09 -12.40 10.23
N TYR A 58 3.94 -13.08 9.09
CA TYR A 58 4.36 -14.46 8.94
C TYR A 58 5.85 -14.63 9.22
N ALA A 59 6.68 -13.71 8.71
CA ALA A 59 8.12 -13.77 8.90
C ALA A 59 8.53 -13.66 10.37
N LEU A 60 7.88 -12.76 11.11
CA LEU A 60 8.11 -12.57 12.54
C LEU A 60 7.63 -13.76 13.39
N LEU A 61 6.57 -14.45 12.97
CA LEU A 61 5.99 -15.56 13.72
C LEU A 61 6.72 -16.89 13.50
N THR A 62 7.36 -17.08 12.35
CA THR A 62 7.94 -18.38 11.95
C THR A 62 9.46 -18.39 11.96
N ASP A 63 10.10 -17.30 12.35
CA ASP A 63 11.57 -17.13 12.37
C ASP A 63 12.21 -17.53 11.02
N THR A 64 11.49 -17.21 9.94
CA THR A 64 11.87 -17.57 8.56
C THR A 64 13.09 -16.82 8.04
N SER A 65 13.65 -17.34 6.94
CA SER A 65 14.79 -16.76 6.24
C SER A 65 14.62 -15.27 5.90
N THR A 66 15.73 -14.54 5.93
CA THR A 66 15.85 -13.11 5.58
C THR A 66 15.22 -12.75 4.23
N GLY A 67 15.09 -13.70 3.29
CA GLY A 67 14.44 -13.48 2.00
C GLY A 67 12.97 -13.03 2.10
N VAL A 68 12.23 -13.48 3.12
CA VAL A 68 10.81 -13.08 3.32
C VAL A 68 10.72 -11.62 3.74
N PHE A 69 11.65 -11.15 4.58
CA PHE A 69 11.72 -9.75 4.99
C PHE A 69 12.00 -8.82 3.80
N TRP A 70 12.87 -9.24 2.87
CA TRP A 70 13.11 -8.51 1.63
C TRP A 70 11.87 -8.44 0.74
N ALA A 71 11.14 -9.54 0.60
CA ALA A 71 9.88 -9.55 -0.17
C ALA A 71 8.83 -8.62 0.45
N ALA A 72 8.68 -8.64 1.77
CA ALA A 72 7.80 -7.74 2.50
C ALA A 72 8.19 -6.27 2.29
N ALA A 73 9.48 -5.94 2.40
CA ALA A 73 9.99 -4.59 2.19
C ALA A 73 9.81 -4.11 0.74
N ALA A 74 10.04 -4.98 -0.25
CA ALA A 74 9.82 -4.66 -1.66
C ALA A 74 8.35 -4.37 -1.96
N LEU A 75 7.43 -5.18 -1.42
CA LEU A 75 5.98 -4.94 -1.53
C LEU A 75 5.59 -3.64 -0.81
N GLY A 76 6.11 -3.39 0.38
CA GLY A 76 5.95 -2.13 1.09
C GLY A 76 6.38 -0.94 0.25
N ALA A 77 7.60 -0.96 -0.30
CA ALA A 77 8.13 0.11 -1.14
C ALA A 77 7.28 0.33 -2.40
N LEU A 78 6.85 -0.74 -3.09
CA LEU A 78 5.95 -0.64 -4.24
C LEU A 78 4.61 0.01 -3.87
N THR A 79 4.05 -0.34 -2.72
CA THR A 79 2.78 0.25 -2.27
C THR A 79 2.92 1.73 -1.91
N ALA A 80 4.05 2.11 -1.31
CA ALA A 80 4.38 3.51 -1.04
C ALA A 80 4.56 4.30 -2.35
N ALA A 81 5.23 3.73 -3.36
CA ALA A 81 5.38 4.36 -4.68
C ALA A 81 4.02 4.55 -5.38
N LEU A 82 3.14 3.55 -5.31
CA LEU A 82 1.77 3.67 -5.83
C LEU A 82 0.98 4.73 -5.07
N ALA A 83 1.11 4.80 -3.74
CA ALA A 83 0.46 5.81 -2.93
C ALA A 83 0.92 7.23 -3.31
N TRP A 84 2.22 7.42 -3.48
CA TRP A 84 2.80 8.69 -3.96
C TRP A 84 2.25 9.07 -5.34
N LEU A 85 2.16 8.13 -6.28
CA LEU A 85 1.56 8.37 -7.59
C LEU A 85 0.08 8.77 -7.51
N THR A 86 -0.68 8.17 -6.59
CA THR A 86 -2.09 8.56 -6.39
C THR A 86 -2.25 9.92 -5.73
N GLU A 87 -1.29 10.33 -4.90
CA GLU A 87 -1.28 11.64 -4.24
C GLU A 87 -1.17 12.78 -5.25
N LEU A 88 -0.34 12.59 -6.28
CA LEU A 88 -0.15 13.58 -7.35
C LEU A 88 -1.45 13.84 -8.12
N GLU A 89 -2.24 12.80 -8.40
CA GLU A 89 -3.48 12.92 -9.19
C GLU A 89 -4.60 11.97 -8.71
N PRO A 90 -5.31 12.28 -7.61
CA PRO A 90 -6.35 11.41 -7.07
C PRO A 90 -7.54 11.24 -8.04
N ASN A 91 -7.82 12.27 -8.85
CA ASN A 91 -8.87 12.23 -9.88
C ASN A 91 -8.58 11.22 -11.00
N ARG A 92 -7.30 10.90 -11.26
CA ARG A 92 -6.92 9.90 -12.27
C ARG A 92 -7.40 8.50 -11.87
N VAL A 93 -7.32 8.17 -10.58
CA VAL A 93 -7.80 6.91 -10.02
C VAL A 93 -9.32 6.79 -10.16
N VAL A 94 -10.06 7.85 -9.83
CA VAL A 94 -11.53 7.89 -9.98
C VAL A 94 -11.94 7.70 -11.45
N ARG A 95 -11.28 8.40 -12.39
CA ARG A 95 -11.56 8.26 -13.83
C ARG A 95 -11.24 6.87 -14.35
N TRP A 96 -10.20 6.22 -13.83
CA TRP A 96 -9.88 4.84 -14.17
C TRP A 96 -10.96 3.88 -13.65
N ALA A 97 -11.33 4.00 -12.37
CA ALA A 97 -12.38 3.18 -11.76
C ALA A 97 -13.74 3.36 -12.45
N TYR A 98 -14.05 4.57 -12.90
CA TYR A 98 -15.28 4.83 -13.64
C TYR A 98 -15.31 4.13 -15.01
N ARG A 99 -14.15 4.05 -15.70
CA ARG A 99 -14.03 3.36 -17.00
C ARG A 99 -14.20 1.85 -16.85
N THR A 100 -13.66 1.25 -15.80
CA THR A 100 -13.74 -0.20 -15.56
C THR A 100 -15.12 -0.66 -15.09
N VAL A 101 -15.97 0.22 -14.55
CA VAL A 101 -17.37 -0.11 -14.21
C VAL A 101 -18.32 0.01 -15.40
N LYS A 102 -17.98 0.81 -16.42
CA LYS A 102 -18.82 1.02 -17.61
C LYS A 102 -18.56 0.02 -18.74
N SER A 103 -17.42 -0.66 -18.73
CA SER A 103 -17.06 -1.76 -19.64
C SER A 103 -17.61 -3.09 -19.16
#